data_AF-A0A1I7I697-F1
#
_entry.id   AF-A0A1I7I697-F1
#
_cell.length_a   1.000
_cell.length_b   1.000
_cell.length_c   1.000
_cell.angle_alpha   90.00
_cell.angle_beta   90.00
_cell.angle_gamma   90.00
#
_symmetry.space_group_name_H-M   'P 1'
#
loop_
_entity.id
_entity.type
_entity.pdbx_description
1 polymer ?
#
loop_
_entity_poly.entity_id
_entity_poly.type
_entity_poly.pdbx_seq_one_letter_code
_entity_poly.pdbx_strand_id
1 'polypeptide(L)'
;MNLVFNRYAIAYLVALALSGCASFEPVKVYDGRIKNGKEVATIVGQKYRKAWNNPVGVFVSRVDGKTLDNVWIGFPYVIQVDPGTHDLEIGGFYGNLYHRTLPKIRVLVEAGKVYQIDSQLRRVPDGGTAAYYSLRYFGKWEEYENFLSKHPEYERGTPLP
;
A
#
# COMPACT_ATOMS: atom_id res chain seq x y z
N MET A 1 43.06 -21.40 -13.88
CA MET A 1 41.77 -20.84 -13.42
C MET A 1 40.74 -21.11 -14.53
N ASN A 2 39.77 -21.99 -14.29
CA ASN A 2 38.94 -22.60 -15.34
C ASN A 2 38.00 -21.57 -16.01
N LEU A 3 38.14 -21.38 -17.32
CA LEU A 3 37.34 -20.48 -18.16
C LEU A 3 35.82 -20.74 -18.07
N VAL A 4 35.44 -21.97 -17.73
CA VAL A 4 34.05 -22.40 -17.58
C VAL A 4 33.41 -21.83 -16.32
N PHE A 5 34.14 -21.71 -15.20
CA PHE A 5 33.63 -21.11 -13.96
C PHE A 5 33.30 -19.62 -14.12
N ASN A 6 34.06 -18.92 -14.96
CA ASN A 6 33.88 -17.49 -15.19
C ASN A 6 32.59 -17.18 -15.99
N ARG A 7 32.20 -18.06 -16.92
CA ARG A 7 30.98 -17.87 -17.73
C ARG A 7 29.69 -17.99 -16.91
N TYR A 8 29.65 -18.93 -15.96
CA TYR A 8 28.47 -19.11 -15.10
C TYR A 8 28.35 -18.04 -14.03
N ALA A 9 29.48 -17.56 -13.48
CA ALA A 9 29.49 -16.44 -12.53
C ALA A 9 28.97 -15.14 -13.17
N ILE A 10 29.38 -14.86 -14.41
CA ILE A 10 28.92 -13.67 -15.16
C ILE A 10 27.43 -13.79 -15.50
N ALA A 11 26.97 -14.95 -15.97
CA ALA A 11 25.55 -15.16 -16.27
C ALA A 11 24.65 -15.01 -15.03
N TYR A 12 25.12 -15.49 -13.86
CA TYR A 12 24.40 -15.36 -12.59
C TYR A 12 24.34 -13.92 -12.10
N LEU A 13 25.42 -13.15 -12.24
CA LEU A 13 25.45 -11.72 -11.91
C LEU A 13 24.57 -10.89 -12.84
N VAL A 14 24.49 -11.24 -14.14
CA VAL A 14 23.58 -10.60 -15.09
C VAL A 14 22.12 -10.94 -14.79
N ALA A 15 21.81 -12.19 -14.41
CA ALA A 15 20.46 -12.58 -14.01
C ALA A 15 20.01 -11.87 -12.71
N LEU A 16 20.91 -11.67 -11.75
CA LEU A 16 20.66 -10.87 -10.55
C LEU A 16 20.49 -9.38 -10.87
N ALA A 17 21.31 -8.83 -11.77
CA ALA A 17 21.20 -7.44 -12.21
C ALA A 17 19.90 -7.16 -13.02
N LEU A 18 19.41 -8.15 -13.76
CA LEU A 18 18.14 -8.08 -14.50
C LEU A 18 16.91 -8.42 -13.65
N SER A 19 17.09 -8.99 -12.45
CA SER A 19 16.02 -9.19 -11.47
C SER A 19 15.71 -7.92 -10.65
N GLY A 20 16.53 -6.88 -10.81
CA GLY A 20 16.24 -5.54 -10.30
C GLY A 20 15.07 -4.93 -11.07
N CYS A 21 14.09 -4.42 -10.32
CA CYS A 21 12.84 -3.79 -10.78
C CYS A 21 11.65 -4.72 -11.06
N ALA A 22 11.31 -5.59 -10.12
CA ALA A 22 9.88 -5.77 -9.82
C ALA A 22 9.36 -4.45 -9.19
N SER A 23 9.16 -3.42 -10.02
CA SER A 23 8.55 -2.16 -9.57
C SER A 23 7.12 -2.43 -9.19
N PHE A 24 6.79 -2.30 -7.91
CA PHE A 24 5.42 -2.40 -7.42
C PHE A 24 4.55 -1.35 -8.15
N GLU A 25 3.65 -1.82 -9.01
CA GLU A 25 2.76 -0.92 -9.75
C GLU A 25 1.59 -0.47 -8.88
N PRO A 26 1.28 0.85 -8.81
CA PRO A 26 0.08 1.32 -8.14
C PRO A 26 -1.18 0.70 -8.73
N VAL A 27 -2.13 0.35 -7.85
CA VAL A 27 -3.49 -0.03 -8.25
C VAL A 27 -4.23 1.22 -8.69
N LYS A 28 -4.59 1.29 -9.97
CA LYS A 28 -5.25 2.45 -10.57
C LYS A 28 -6.77 2.25 -10.54
N VAL A 29 -7.46 3.14 -9.85
CA VAL A 29 -8.92 3.16 -9.72
C VAL A 29 -9.44 4.49 -10.26
N TYR A 30 -9.19 4.71 -11.53
CA TYR A 30 -9.71 5.84 -12.28
C TYR A 30 -9.94 5.36 -13.71
N ASP A 31 -10.93 5.95 -14.36
CA ASP A 31 -11.26 5.61 -15.73
C ASP A 31 -10.51 6.54 -16.72
N GLY A 32 -10.15 6.03 -17.91
CA GLY A 32 -9.57 6.81 -19.00
C GLY A 32 -8.03 6.77 -19.10
N ARG A 33 -7.44 7.91 -19.52
CA ARG A 33 -5.99 8.03 -19.83
C ARG A 33 -5.11 7.79 -18.59
N ILE A 34 -3.87 7.36 -18.81
CA ILE A 34 -2.85 7.27 -17.76
C ILE A 34 -2.65 8.67 -17.15
N LYS A 35 -2.88 8.78 -15.84
CA LYS A 35 -2.72 10.01 -15.05
C LYS A 35 -1.44 9.94 -14.22
N ASN A 36 -0.80 11.08 -13.99
CA ASN A 36 0.35 11.15 -13.09
C ASN A 36 -0.10 11.45 -11.64
N GLY A 37 0.81 11.28 -10.67
CA GLY A 37 0.51 11.45 -9.24
C GLY A 37 0.02 12.85 -8.81
N LYS A 38 0.18 13.89 -9.64
CA LYS A 38 -0.37 15.23 -9.38
C LYS A 38 -1.83 15.37 -9.82
N GLU A 39 -2.30 14.51 -10.73
CA GLU A 39 -3.67 14.52 -11.26
C GLU A 39 -4.62 13.62 -10.47
N VAL A 40 -4.09 12.73 -9.62
CA VAL A 40 -4.84 11.75 -8.83
C VAL A 40 -4.62 11.97 -7.34
N ALA A 41 -5.49 11.41 -6.51
CA ALA A 41 -5.19 11.21 -5.11
C ALA A 41 -4.50 9.85 -4.91
N THR A 42 -3.49 9.81 -4.03
CA THR A 42 -2.76 8.59 -3.71
C THR A 42 -3.12 8.14 -2.30
N ILE A 43 -3.54 6.90 -2.15
CA ILE A 43 -3.77 6.25 -0.85
C ILE A 43 -2.69 5.18 -0.67
N VAL A 44 -1.95 5.25 0.43
CA VAL A 44 -0.87 4.32 0.77
C VAL A 44 -1.19 3.54 2.03
N GLY A 45 -0.58 2.36 2.14
CA GLY A 45 -0.67 1.55 3.35
C GLY A 45 0.36 0.43 3.39
N GLN A 46 0.63 -0.05 4.59
CA GLN A 46 1.61 -1.11 4.86
C GLN A 46 1.01 -2.20 5.73
N LYS A 47 1.54 -3.40 5.54
CA LYS A 47 1.39 -4.52 6.46
C LYS A 47 2.58 -4.48 7.40
N TYR A 48 2.33 -4.29 8.69
CA TYR A 48 3.38 -4.40 9.68
C TYR A 48 3.27 -5.76 10.38
N ARG A 49 4.38 -6.48 10.44
CA ARG A 49 4.44 -7.78 11.11
C ARG A 49 4.72 -7.53 12.58
N LYS A 50 3.69 -7.65 13.44
CA LYS A 50 3.88 -7.47 14.90
C LYS A 50 4.70 -8.59 15.53
N ALA A 51 4.62 -9.81 14.98
CA ALA A 51 5.45 -10.96 15.34
C ALA A 51 5.52 -11.97 14.18
N TRP A 52 6.47 -12.91 14.23
CA TRP A 52 6.69 -13.93 13.18
C TRP A 52 5.38 -14.62 12.75
N ASN A 53 4.47 -14.99 13.66
CA ASN A 53 3.22 -15.65 13.30
C ASN A 53 1.97 -14.74 13.30
N ASN A 54 2.12 -13.43 13.52
CA ASN A 54 0.99 -12.50 13.63
C ASN A 54 1.18 -11.28 12.71
N PRO A 55 0.95 -11.44 11.40
CA PRO A 55 0.85 -10.30 10.51
C PRO A 55 -0.35 -9.44 10.91
N VAL A 56 -0.14 -8.13 11.02
CA VAL A 56 -1.20 -7.14 11.14
C VAL A 56 -1.21 -6.32 9.87
N GLY A 57 -2.31 -6.34 9.15
CA GLY A 57 -2.43 -5.62 7.90
C GLY A 57 -3.76 -4.91 7.83
N VAL A 58 -3.70 -3.70 7.28
CA VAL A 58 -4.87 -2.88 6.99
C VAL A 58 -4.77 -2.49 5.54
N PHE A 59 -5.82 -2.77 4.79
CA PHE A 59 -5.84 -2.53 3.36
C PHE A 59 -7.19 -2.03 2.90
N VAL A 60 -7.21 -1.31 1.79
CA VAL A 60 -8.45 -1.00 1.08
C VAL A 60 -8.79 -2.19 0.20
N SER A 61 -9.94 -2.80 0.44
CA SER A 61 -10.44 -3.94 -0.32
C SER A 61 -11.28 -3.52 -1.52
N ARG A 62 -12.04 -2.43 -1.39
CA ARG A 62 -12.85 -1.83 -2.45
C ARG A 62 -12.80 -0.31 -2.42
N VAL A 63 -12.92 0.28 -3.59
CA VAL A 63 -13.13 1.71 -3.80
C VAL A 63 -14.39 1.85 -4.66
N ASP A 64 -15.41 2.54 -4.15
CA ASP A 64 -16.71 2.73 -4.79
C ASP A 64 -17.37 1.42 -5.25
N GLY A 65 -17.21 0.38 -4.45
CA GLY A 65 -17.74 -0.96 -4.74
C GLY A 65 -16.93 -1.78 -5.75
N LYS A 66 -15.92 -1.20 -6.41
CA LYS A 66 -14.98 -1.94 -7.27
C LYS A 66 -13.95 -2.66 -6.40
N THR A 67 -13.80 -3.97 -6.60
CA THR A 67 -12.84 -4.79 -5.84
C THR A 67 -11.41 -4.54 -6.31
N LEU A 68 -10.49 -4.41 -5.37
CA LEU A 68 -9.07 -4.23 -5.65
C LEU A 68 -8.34 -5.57 -5.59
N ASP A 69 -8.34 -6.26 -6.72
CA ASP A 69 -7.56 -7.48 -6.89
C ASP A 69 -6.07 -7.14 -6.67
N ASN A 70 -5.38 -7.95 -5.87
CA ASN A 70 -3.94 -7.86 -5.55
C ASN A 70 -3.49 -6.98 -4.36
N VAL A 71 -4.34 -6.10 -3.81
CA VAL A 71 -3.93 -5.31 -2.62
C VAL A 71 -3.68 -6.21 -1.40
N TRP A 72 -4.39 -7.33 -1.29
CA TRP A 72 -4.21 -8.29 -0.18
C TRP A 72 -2.84 -9.01 -0.23
N ILE A 73 -2.20 -9.11 -1.40
CA ILE A 73 -1.01 -9.96 -1.62
C ILE A 73 0.27 -9.12 -1.61
N GLY A 74 0.19 -7.83 -1.98
CA GLY A 74 1.34 -6.95 -2.09
C GLY A 74 1.31 -5.81 -1.08
N PHE A 75 2.22 -5.85 -0.11
CA PHE A 75 2.47 -4.75 0.82
C PHE A 75 3.95 -4.35 0.76
N PRO A 76 4.28 -3.06 0.82
CA PRO A 76 3.36 -1.91 0.88
C PRO A 76 2.50 -1.76 -0.39
N TYR A 77 1.35 -1.07 -0.28
CA TYR A 77 0.47 -0.83 -1.43
C TYR A 77 0.28 0.65 -1.71
N VAL A 78 -0.04 0.93 -2.97
CA VAL A 78 -0.37 2.26 -3.48
C VAL A 78 -1.64 2.13 -4.30
N ILE A 79 -2.64 2.93 -3.97
CA ILE A 79 -3.88 3.05 -4.73
C ILE A 79 -3.95 4.47 -5.25
N GLN A 80 -4.23 4.63 -6.54
CA GLN A 80 -4.47 5.92 -7.15
C GLN A 80 -5.92 6.03 -7.55
N VAL A 81 -6.60 7.08 -7.08
CA VAL A 81 -8.03 7.31 -7.32
C VAL A 81 -8.24 8.70 -7.90
N ASP A 82 -9.36 8.89 -8.60
CA ASP A 82 -9.74 10.24 -9.01
C ASP A 82 -9.96 11.17 -7.80
N PRO A 83 -9.72 12.49 -7.92
CA PRO A 83 -10.09 13.42 -6.86
C PRO A 83 -11.61 13.45 -6.68
N GLY A 84 -12.08 13.44 -5.45
CA GLY A 84 -13.51 13.43 -5.16
C GLY A 84 -13.87 12.68 -3.88
N THR A 85 -15.17 12.41 -3.75
CA THR A 85 -15.70 11.62 -2.63
C THR A 85 -15.72 10.15 -3.04
N HIS A 86 -15.12 9.30 -2.21
CA HIS A 86 -15.07 7.86 -2.42
C HIS A 86 -15.54 7.09 -1.19
N ASP A 87 -16.17 5.95 -1.42
CA ASP A 87 -16.49 4.98 -0.38
C ASP A 87 -15.39 3.89 -0.38
N LEU A 88 -14.61 3.83 0.70
CA LEU A 88 -13.55 2.86 0.90
C LEU A 88 -14.02 1.72 1.81
N GLU A 89 -13.93 0.47 1.33
CA GLU A 89 -14.19 -0.72 2.14
C GLU A 89 -12.86 -1.25 2.70
N ILE A 90 -12.67 -1.18 4.02
CA ILE A 90 -11.37 -1.43 4.66
C ILE A 90 -11.31 -2.86 5.20
N GLY A 91 -10.32 -3.60 4.72
CA GLY A 91 -9.93 -4.91 5.21
C GLY A 91 -8.91 -4.80 6.34
N GLY A 92 -9.04 -5.66 7.34
CA GLY A 92 -8.05 -5.83 8.39
C GLY A 92 -7.85 -7.31 8.70
N PHE A 93 -6.60 -7.72 8.95
CA PHE A 93 -6.30 -9.03 9.52
C PHE A 93 -5.34 -8.93 10.69
N TYR A 94 -5.54 -9.80 11.68
CA TYR A 94 -4.63 -10.05 12.79
C TYR A 94 -4.35 -11.55 12.87
N GLY A 95 -3.18 -11.99 12.40
CA GLY A 95 -2.93 -13.42 12.22
C GLY A 95 -3.88 -14.01 11.17
N ASN A 96 -4.61 -15.06 11.54
CA ASN A 96 -5.66 -15.67 10.71
C ASN A 96 -7.05 -15.07 10.95
N LEU A 97 -7.17 -14.09 11.84
CA LEU A 97 -8.44 -13.45 12.11
C LEU A 97 -8.74 -12.45 11.00
N TYR A 98 -9.80 -12.72 10.26
CA TYR A 98 -10.38 -11.85 9.25
C TYR A 98 -11.85 -11.64 9.60
N HIS A 99 -12.28 -10.38 9.63
CA HIS A 99 -13.68 -10.07 9.89
C HIS A 99 -14.50 -10.20 8.60
N ARG A 100 -15.61 -10.95 8.61
CA ARG A 100 -16.44 -11.17 7.40
C ARG A 100 -17.09 -9.90 6.88
N THR A 101 -17.36 -8.94 7.76
CA THR A 101 -17.95 -7.64 7.41
C THR A 101 -16.86 -6.58 7.45
N LEU A 102 -16.58 -5.96 6.31
CA LEU A 102 -15.57 -4.92 6.23
C LEU A 102 -16.20 -3.54 6.48
N PRO A 103 -15.64 -2.72 7.39
CA PRO A 103 -16.13 -1.36 7.59
C PRO A 103 -15.96 -0.52 6.33
N LYS A 104 -16.91 0.37 6.10
CA LYS A 104 -16.88 1.35 5.01
C LYS A 104 -16.68 2.75 5.59
N ILE A 105 -15.76 3.51 5.00
CA ILE A 105 -15.58 4.92 5.32
C ILE A 105 -15.79 5.74 4.05
N ARG A 106 -16.48 6.88 4.19
CA ARG A 106 -16.60 7.86 3.13
C ARG A 106 -15.52 8.92 3.32
N VAL A 107 -14.73 9.16 2.28
CA VAL A 107 -13.58 10.07 2.32
C VAL A 107 -13.63 11.04 1.15
N LEU A 108 -13.17 12.28 1.39
CA LEU A 108 -12.90 13.26 0.35
C LEU A 108 -11.39 13.31 0.14
N VAL A 109 -10.95 13.09 -1.10
CA VAL A 109 -9.54 13.14 -1.49
C VAL A 109 -9.32 14.13 -2.62
N GLU A 110 -8.15 14.75 -2.64
CA GLU A 110 -7.81 15.80 -3.62
C GLU A 110 -6.62 15.40 -4.49
N ALA A 111 -6.56 15.97 -5.68
CA ALA A 111 -5.48 15.76 -6.64
C ALA A 111 -4.12 16.14 -6.03
N GLY A 112 -3.10 15.32 -6.31
CA GLY A 112 -1.73 15.59 -5.88
C GLY A 112 -1.51 15.45 -4.39
N LYS A 113 -2.46 14.87 -3.64
CA LYS A 113 -2.33 14.59 -2.21
C LYS A 113 -2.12 13.09 -1.97
N VAL A 114 -1.32 12.81 -0.96
CA VAL A 114 -1.07 11.46 -0.45
C VAL A 114 -1.78 11.32 0.89
N TYR A 115 -2.45 10.19 1.04
CA TYR A 115 -3.20 9.83 2.23
C TYR A 115 -2.76 8.46 2.73
N GLN A 116 -2.78 8.28 4.04
CA GLN A 116 -2.43 7.04 4.69
C GLN A 116 -3.64 6.47 5.42
N ILE A 117 -3.88 5.16 5.25
CA ILE A 117 -4.84 4.45 6.09
C ILE A 117 -4.19 4.13 7.43
N ASP A 118 -4.72 4.72 8.49
CA ASP A 118 -4.34 4.43 9.87
C ASP A 118 -5.37 3.49 10.51
N SER A 119 -4.88 2.67 11.45
CA SER A 119 -5.74 1.85 12.30
C SER A 119 -5.37 1.95 13.76
N GLN A 120 -6.39 1.98 14.61
CA GLN A 120 -6.23 1.95 16.06
C GLN A 120 -7.11 0.87 16.66
N LEU A 121 -6.53 0.01 17.50
CA LEU A 121 -7.29 -0.92 18.31
C LEU A 121 -7.70 -0.22 19.61
N ARG A 122 -8.98 -0.30 19.96
CA ARG A 122 -9.49 0.23 21.23
C ARG A 122 -10.35 -0.82 21.93
N ARG A 123 -10.31 -0.82 23.26
CA ARG A 123 -11.28 -1.56 24.08
C ARG A 123 -12.65 -0.92 23.93
N VAL A 124 -13.67 -1.73 23.73
CA VAL A 124 -15.07 -1.30 23.77
C VAL A 124 -15.68 -1.56 25.16
N PRO A 125 -16.74 -0.83 25.56
CA PRO A 125 -17.27 -0.88 26.92
C PRO A 125 -17.73 -2.26 27.41
N ASP A 126 -18.06 -3.17 26.49
CA ASP A 126 -18.46 -4.56 26.76
C ASP A 126 -17.27 -5.52 26.96
N GLY A 127 -16.05 -5.01 26.97
CA GLY A 127 -14.82 -5.80 27.13
C GLY A 127 -14.23 -6.34 25.83
N GLY A 128 -14.88 -6.11 24.68
CA GLY A 128 -14.36 -6.45 23.36
C GLY A 128 -13.19 -5.56 22.91
N THR A 129 -12.64 -5.88 21.74
CA THR A 129 -11.65 -5.04 21.04
C THR A 129 -12.19 -4.67 19.67
N ALA A 130 -12.24 -3.38 19.37
CA ALA A 130 -12.66 -2.85 18.09
C ALA A 130 -11.48 -2.20 17.36
N ALA A 131 -11.45 -2.37 16.03
CA ALA A 131 -10.53 -1.66 15.15
C ALA A 131 -11.22 -0.42 14.58
N TYR A 132 -10.57 0.73 14.73
CA TYR A 132 -10.99 2.01 14.17
C TYR A 132 -10.06 2.35 13.02
N TYR A 133 -10.63 2.76 11.91
CA TYR A 133 -9.88 3.09 10.68
C TYR A 133 -10.12 4.55 10.32
N SER A 134 -9.06 5.21 9.88
CA SER A 134 -9.13 6.60 9.43
C SER A 134 -8.21 6.82 8.24
N LEU A 135 -8.60 7.70 7.33
CA LEU A 135 -7.73 8.20 6.28
C LEU A 135 -7.10 9.52 6.73
N ARG A 136 -5.78 9.53 6.90
CA ARG A 136 -5.02 10.72 7.30
C ARG A 136 -4.35 11.33 6.08
N TYR A 137 -4.48 12.65 5.92
CA TYR A 137 -3.65 13.38 4.94
C TYR A 137 -2.19 13.34 5.39
N PHE A 138 -1.32 12.86 4.49
CA PHE A 138 0.11 12.75 4.75
C PHE A 138 0.87 13.96 4.23
N GLY A 139 0.66 14.33 2.96
CA GLY A 139 1.43 15.38 2.30
C GLY A 139 1.13 15.46 0.82
N LYS A 140 1.85 16.32 0.10
CA LYS A 140 1.74 16.39 -1.37
C LYS A 140 2.49 15.22 -2.01
N TRP A 141 2.05 14.81 -3.19
CA TRP A 141 2.68 13.74 -3.99
C TRP A 141 4.17 14.01 -4.23
N GLU A 142 4.54 15.26 -4.55
CA GLU A 142 5.93 15.62 -4.80
C GLU A 142 6.80 15.52 -3.54
N GLU A 143 6.26 15.89 -2.39
CA GLU A 143 6.94 15.80 -1.10
C GLU A 143 7.17 14.32 -0.74
N TYR A 144 6.17 13.47 -0.99
CA TYR A 144 6.26 12.03 -0.80
C TYR A 144 7.32 11.38 -1.68
N GLU A 145 7.30 11.65 -3.00
CA GLU A 145 8.29 11.09 -3.93
C GLU A 145 9.70 11.62 -3.66
N ASN A 146 9.84 12.88 -3.27
CA ASN A 146 11.11 13.47 -2.84
C ASN A 146 11.63 12.87 -1.53
N PHE A 147 10.74 12.46 -0.63
CA PHE A 147 11.13 11.73 0.58
C PHE A 147 11.67 10.35 0.20
N LEU A 148 10.93 9.58 -0.58
CA LEU A 148 11.35 8.23 -1.00
C LEU A 148 12.66 8.24 -1.80
N SER A 149 12.89 9.27 -2.64
CA SER A 149 14.15 9.39 -3.38
C SER A 149 15.36 9.65 -2.48
N LYS A 150 15.16 10.30 -1.33
CA LYS A 150 16.19 10.55 -0.31
C LYS A 150 16.36 9.40 0.67
N HIS A 151 15.35 8.54 0.77
CA HIS A 151 15.30 7.41 1.69
C HIS A 151 15.03 6.09 0.92
N PRO A 152 16.02 5.60 0.15
CA PRO A 152 15.87 4.40 -0.69
C PRO A 152 15.61 3.11 0.12
N GLU A 153 15.80 3.15 1.44
CA GLU A 153 15.40 2.07 2.36
C GLU A 153 13.88 1.87 2.45
N TYR A 154 13.07 2.85 2.03
CA TYR A 154 11.62 2.75 2.01
C TYR A 154 11.10 2.47 0.61
N GLU A 155 10.24 1.45 0.50
CA GLU A 155 9.53 1.14 -0.73
C GLU A 155 8.34 2.09 -0.93
N ARG A 156 7.94 2.32 -2.19
CA ARG A 156 6.74 3.11 -2.50
C ARG A 156 5.50 2.45 -1.91
N GLY A 157 4.62 3.24 -1.30
CA GLY A 157 3.47 2.78 -0.54
C GLY A 157 3.74 2.64 0.96
N THR A 158 4.98 2.82 1.41
CA THR A 158 5.31 2.82 2.83
C THR A 158 4.66 4.04 3.51
N PRO A 159 3.81 3.83 4.54
CA PRO A 159 3.45 4.82 5.54
C PRO A 159 4.68 5.48 6.12
N LEU A 160 4.70 6.80 6.14
CA LEU A 160 5.83 7.55 6.67
C LEU A 160 5.48 8.05 8.09
N PRO A 161 6.47 8.06 9.00
CA PRO A 161 6.29 8.47 10.39
C PRO A 161 5.88 9.93 10.54
#